data_AF-A0AAF0CTP4-F1
#
_entry.id   AF-A0AAF0CTP4-F1
#
_cell.length_a   1.000
_cell.length_b   1.000
_cell.length_c   1.000
_cell.angle_alpha   90.00
_cell.angle_beta   90.00
_cell.angle_gamma   90.00
#
_symmetry.space_group_name_H-M   'P 1'
#
loop_
_entity.id
_entity.type
_entity.pdbx_description
1 polymer ?
#
loop_
_entity_poly.entity_id
_entity_poly.type
_entity_poly.pdbx_seq_one_letter_code
_entity_poly.pdbx_strand_id
1 'polypeptide(L)'
;MHKKSWLLTIVLCCLLSYAHLHNEALAEVNKTQKSEKLLTKDQQNKRSESKNKQKRKKVTSDTSQREDVITSATVVPDSLKQTYEPKGFTSNTKKEKVLFIMADPREESITNDLGNTAMAFFESHQFEVEKRDLYQLKFDPIMTLATFYHAKDGSGEIPEDVKLEQAYVKKAQHIIFVYPNWYDSPTPLIKGYMERVFSKNFAYRDSDKGLEGLLTDKDIFTIMNAGYLGGGQGYVGDGLGQDDKMWDNYMKAFKVFDDDTAKFWGVQNKGRFVNDQSPKNDSLAYKKELDKVRLSLTKHLTKTYLSHKK
;
A
#
# COMPACT_ATOMS: atom_id res chain seq x y z
N MET A 1 2.76 26.31 85.48
CA MET A 1 1.65 26.40 84.50
C MET A 1 2.07 26.89 83.09
N HIS A 2 3.32 27.23 82.78
CA HIS A 2 3.67 27.85 81.48
C HIS A 2 4.03 26.93 80.30
N LYS A 3 4.35 25.64 80.50
CA LYS A 3 4.79 24.77 79.39
C LYS A 3 3.65 24.17 78.54
N LYS A 4 2.41 24.09 79.05
CA LYS A 4 1.26 23.56 78.30
C LYS A 4 0.67 24.56 77.29
N SER A 5 0.83 25.87 77.52
CA SER A 5 0.32 26.92 76.62
C SER A 5 1.14 27.01 75.32
N TRP A 6 2.46 26.85 75.40
CA TRP A 6 3.35 26.99 74.24
C TRP A 6 3.21 25.85 73.22
N LEU A 7 3.02 24.61 73.70
CA LEU A 7 2.74 23.45 72.83
C LEU A 7 1.39 23.57 72.12
N LEU A 8 0.36 24.12 72.77
CA LEU A 8 -0.94 24.32 72.14
C LEU A 8 -0.87 25.34 71.01
N THR A 9 -0.12 26.44 71.20
CA THR A 9 0.06 27.47 70.17
C THR A 9 0.84 26.95 68.96
N ILE A 10 1.88 26.13 69.17
CA ILE A 10 2.66 25.54 68.07
C ILE A 10 1.81 24.55 67.26
N VAL A 11 1.04 23.68 67.93
CA VAL A 11 0.15 22.72 67.27
C VAL A 11 -0.95 23.45 66.48
N LEU A 12 -1.52 24.52 67.05
CA LEU A 12 -2.54 25.32 66.36
C LEU A 12 -1.97 26.04 65.12
N CYS A 13 -0.75 26.60 65.21
CA CYS A 13 -0.08 27.20 64.07
C CYS A 13 0.24 26.17 62.97
N CYS A 14 0.71 24.96 63.33
CA CYS A 14 0.98 23.91 62.34
C CYS A 14 -0.30 23.42 61.65
N LEU A 15 -1.41 23.29 62.38
CA LEU A 15 -2.71 22.91 61.81
C LEU A 15 -3.28 23.98 60.88
N LEU A 16 -3.14 25.26 61.24
CA LEU A 16 -3.55 26.38 60.40
C LEU A 16 -2.71 26.48 59.12
N SER A 17 -1.39 26.30 59.22
CA SER A 17 -0.50 26.26 58.04
C SER A 17 -0.80 25.06 57.14
N TYR A 18 -1.09 23.88 57.70
CA TYR A 18 -1.46 22.71 56.92
C TYR A 18 -2.81 22.89 56.21
N ALA A 19 -3.80 23.47 56.89
CA ALA A 19 -5.09 23.78 56.29
C ALA A 19 -4.97 24.83 55.18
N HIS A 20 -4.09 25.81 55.33
CA HIS A 20 -3.82 26.82 54.30
C HIS A 20 -3.16 26.21 53.05
N LEU A 21 -2.09 25.44 53.23
CA LEU A 21 -1.39 24.73 52.14
C LEU A 21 -2.31 23.73 51.42
N HIS A 22 -3.16 23.01 52.16
CA HIS A 22 -4.12 22.07 51.58
C HIS A 22 -5.19 22.79 50.74
N ASN A 23 -5.67 23.96 51.19
CA ASN A 23 -6.63 24.76 50.42
C ASN A 23 -6.01 25.39 49.17
N GLU A 24 -4.73 25.81 49.21
CA GLU A 24 -4.02 26.30 48.03
C GLU A 24 -3.82 25.19 46.99
N ALA A 25 -3.43 23.98 47.43
CA ALA A 25 -3.29 22.83 46.54
C ALA A 25 -4.63 22.44 45.87
N LEU A 26 -5.74 22.46 46.62
CA LEU A 26 -7.08 22.23 46.05
C LEU A 26 -7.49 23.33 45.07
N ALA A 27 -7.11 24.59 45.32
CA ALA A 27 -7.38 25.70 44.41
C ALA A 27 -6.60 25.56 43.09
N GLU A 28 -5.35 25.09 43.13
CA GLU A 28 -4.57 24.79 41.92
C GLU A 28 -5.14 23.63 41.12
N VAL A 29 -5.48 22.50 41.76
CA VAL A 29 -6.10 21.35 41.08
C VAL A 29 -7.40 21.75 40.39
N ASN A 30 -8.22 22.58 41.05
CA ASN A 30 -9.46 23.09 40.46
C ASN A 30 -9.21 24.05 39.29
N LYS A 31 -8.15 24.87 39.32
CA LYS A 31 -7.75 25.72 38.17
C LYS A 31 -7.31 24.87 36.98
N THR A 32 -6.52 23.83 37.21
CA THR A 32 -6.04 22.91 36.17
C THR A 32 -7.16 22.09 35.54
N GLN A 33 -8.10 21.56 36.34
CA GLN A 33 -9.28 20.87 35.80
C GLN A 33 -10.21 21.81 35.03
N LYS A 34 -10.29 23.08 35.41
CA LYS A 34 -11.07 24.09 34.69
C LYS A 34 -10.42 24.45 33.35
N SER A 35 -9.10 24.60 33.29
CA SER A 35 -8.39 24.85 32.03
C SER A 35 -8.47 23.65 31.06
N GLU A 36 -8.36 22.41 31.56
CA GLU A 36 -8.57 21.20 30.75
C GLU A 36 -9.99 21.09 30.19
N LYS A 37 -11.01 21.45 30.98
CA LYS A 37 -12.41 21.52 30.52
C LYS A 37 -12.65 22.62 29.49
N LEU A 38 -11.91 23.73 29.54
CA LEU A 38 -11.96 24.79 28.52
C LEU A 38 -11.27 24.34 27.21
N LEU A 39 -10.09 23.72 27.30
CA LEU A 39 -9.37 23.13 26.16
C LEU A 39 -10.19 22.08 25.40
N THR A 40 -10.90 21.20 26.14
CA THR A 40 -11.78 20.19 25.55
C THR A 40 -13.04 20.79 24.90
N LYS A 41 -13.61 21.86 25.47
CA LYS A 41 -14.72 22.60 24.84
C LYS A 41 -14.30 23.31 23.55
N ASP A 42 -13.12 23.92 23.50
CA ASP A 42 -12.61 24.55 22.29
C ASP A 42 -12.30 23.53 21.19
N GLN A 43 -11.79 22.34 21.56
CA GLN A 43 -11.62 21.24 20.62
C GLN A 43 -12.96 20.69 20.10
N GLN A 44 -13.99 20.61 20.95
CA GLN A 44 -15.33 20.20 20.55
C GLN A 44 -16.02 21.25 19.66
N ASN A 45 -15.86 22.55 19.94
CA ASN A 45 -16.38 23.63 19.11
C ASN A 45 -15.71 23.64 17.73
N LYS A 46 -14.38 23.50 17.64
CA LYS A 46 -13.67 23.34 16.36
C LYS A 46 -14.12 22.10 15.57
N ARG A 47 -14.50 21.01 16.26
CA ARG A 47 -15.07 19.79 15.65
C ARG A 47 -16.52 19.97 15.18
N SER A 48 -17.27 20.89 15.79
CA SER A 48 -18.64 21.22 15.39
C SER A 48 -18.67 22.18 14.18
N GLU A 49 -17.75 23.15 14.12
CA GLU A 49 -17.57 24.03 12.97
C GLU A 49 -17.06 23.28 11.73
N SER A 50 -16.17 22.29 11.90
CA SER A 50 -15.74 21.42 10.79
C SER A 50 -16.87 20.52 10.27
N LYS A 51 -17.71 19.98 11.17
CA LYS A 51 -18.91 19.21 10.80
C LYS A 51 -19.98 20.05 10.10
N ASN A 52 -20.14 21.33 10.46
CA ASN A 52 -21.10 22.22 9.79
C ASN A 52 -20.59 22.72 8.42
N LYS A 53 -19.27 22.85 8.22
CA LYS A 53 -18.66 23.07 6.89
C LYS A 53 -18.75 21.83 5.98
N GLN A 54 -18.77 20.62 6.54
CA GLN A 54 -18.91 19.37 5.79
C GLN A 54 -20.35 19.05 5.33
N LYS A 55 -21.39 19.69 5.88
CA LYS A 55 -22.79 19.46 5.46
C LYS A 55 -23.29 20.36 4.30
N ARG A 56 -22.44 21.19 3.70
CA ARG A 56 -22.80 22.09 2.57
C ARG A 56 -21.97 21.92 1.29
N LYS A 57 -21.27 20.80 1.11
CA LYS A 57 -20.72 20.40 -0.20
C LYS A 57 -21.37 19.10 -0.66
N LYS A 58 -22.41 19.25 -1.48
CA LYS A 58 -22.88 18.21 -2.39
C LYS A 58 -21.73 17.99 -3.38
N VAL A 59 -20.97 16.91 -3.21
CA VAL A 59 -19.81 16.58 -4.05
C VAL A 59 -20.36 16.13 -5.41
N THR A 60 -20.39 17.07 -6.35
CA THR A 60 -20.21 16.78 -7.77
C THR A 60 -18.83 16.17 -7.95
N SER A 61 -18.72 15.14 -8.78
CA SER A 61 -17.48 14.49 -9.21
C SER A 61 -16.33 15.50 -9.37
N ASP A 62 -15.34 15.42 -8.48
CA ASP A 62 -14.13 16.23 -8.54
C ASP A 62 -13.19 15.63 -9.59
N THR A 63 -13.49 15.87 -10.86
CA THR A 63 -12.44 16.01 -11.88
C THR A 63 -11.66 17.26 -11.51
N SER A 64 -10.71 17.11 -10.58
CA SER A 64 -9.83 18.20 -10.21
C SER A 64 -9.06 18.62 -11.45
N GLN A 65 -9.23 19.89 -11.82
CA GLN A 65 -8.49 20.66 -12.81
C GLN A 65 -7.08 20.08 -13.05
N ARG A 66 -6.84 19.47 -14.21
CA ARG A 66 -5.47 19.23 -14.68
C ARG A 66 -4.91 20.60 -15.03
N GLU A 67 -4.18 21.23 -14.12
CA GLU A 67 -3.21 22.24 -14.52
C GLU A 67 -2.25 21.58 -15.52
N ASP A 68 -1.81 22.30 -16.56
CA ASP A 68 -0.84 21.81 -17.54
C ASP A 68 0.53 21.59 -16.85
N VAL A 69 0.64 20.51 -16.07
CA VAL A 69 1.86 20.17 -15.35
C VAL A 69 2.88 19.68 -16.37
N ILE A 70 3.90 20.51 -16.63
CA ILE A 70 5.10 20.09 -17.33
C ILE A 70 5.82 19.06 -16.44
N THR A 71 5.68 17.79 -16.77
CA THR A 71 6.32 16.68 -16.05
C THR A 71 7.42 16.04 -16.89
N SER A 72 8.52 15.67 -16.22
CA SER A 72 9.57 14.85 -16.82
C SER A 72 9.16 13.38 -16.92
N ALA A 73 8.14 12.96 -16.18
CA ALA A 73 7.63 11.60 -16.26
C ALA A 73 6.93 11.37 -17.60
N THR A 74 7.16 10.21 -18.21
CA THR A 74 6.43 9.83 -19.41
C THR A 74 4.93 9.77 -19.13
N VAL A 75 4.16 10.34 -20.06
CA VAL A 75 2.70 10.40 -20.09
C VAL A 75 2.21 9.74 -21.36
N VAL A 76 1.31 8.77 -21.24
CA VAL A 76 0.63 8.15 -22.38
C VAL A 76 -0.41 9.13 -22.94
N PRO A 77 -0.29 9.58 -24.20
CA PRO A 77 -1.26 10.48 -24.79
C PRO A 77 -2.67 9.88 -24.78
N ASP A 78 -3.71 10.71 -24.61
CA ASP A 78 -5.10 10.22 -24.56
C ASP A 78 -5.51 9.42 -25.81
N SER A 79 -4.95 9.76 -26.99
CA SER A 79 -5.18 9.01 -28.23
C SER A 79 -4.57 7.59 -28.25
N LEU A 80 -3.64 7.30 -27.34
CA LEU A 80 -2.95 6.02 -27.20
C LEU A 80 -3.25 5.31 -25.87
N LYS A 81 -3.89 6.01 -24.93
CA LYS A 81 -4.22 5.51 -23.59
C LYS A 81 -5.18 4.33 -23.70
N GLN A 82 -4.84 3.23 -23.04
CA GLN A 82 -5.74 2.10 -22.88
C GLN A 82 -6.49 2.22 -21.56
N THR A 83 -7.78 1.94 -21.57
CA THR A 83 -8.56 1.69 -20.36
C THR A 83 -9.01 0.24 -20.40
N TYR A 84 -8.76 -0.49 -19.31
CA TYR A 84 -9.19 -1.88 -19.18
C TYR A 84 -9.88 -2.09 -17.82
N GLU A 85 -11.11 -2.57 -17.88
CA GLU A 85 -11.86 -3.02 -16.71
C GLU A 85 -12.09 -4.53 -16.84
N PRO A 86 -11.44 -5.35 -16.01
CA PRO A 86 -11.61 -6.80 -16.10
C PRO A 86 -13.01 -7.21 -15.64
N LYS A 87 -13.46 -8.39 -16.07
CA LYS A 87 -14.81 -8.90 -15.77
C LYS A 87 -15.00 -9.31 -14.31
N GLY A 88 -13.91 -9.43 -13.57
CA GLY A 88 -13.89 -9.87 -12.18
C GLY A 88 -13.91 -11.39 -12.02
N PHE A 89 -13.69 -11.84 -10.79
CA PHE A 89 -13.76 -13.26 -10.45
C PHE A 89 -15.20 -13.77 -10.43
N THR A 90 -15.42 -14.98 -10.97
CA THR A 90 -16.69 -15.70 -10.89
C THR A 90 -16.60 -16.87 -9.89
N SER A 91 -17.70 -17.61 -9.74
CA SER A 91 -17.74 -18.85 -8.95
C SER A 91 -17.14 -20.06 -9.69
N ASN A 92 -16.67 -19.89 -10.94
CA ASN A 92 -16.10 -20.96 -11.74
C ASN A 92 -14.77 -21.45 -11.14
N THR A 93 -14.73 -22.70 -10.70
CA THR A 93 -13.53 -23.32 -10.10
C THR A 93 -12.56 -23.90 -11.14
N LYS A 94 -12.95 -24.00 -12.40
CA LYS A 94 -12.12 -24.53 -13.50
C LYS A 94 -11.24 -23.48 -14.16
N LYS A 95 -11.50 -22.19 -13.91
CA LYS A 95 -10.69 -21.08 -14.44
C LYS A 95 -9.70 -20.61 -13.38
N GLU A 96 -8.44 -20.50 -13.81
CA GLU A 96 -7.38 -19.86 -13.04
C GLU A 96 -7.67 -18.36 -12.89
N LYS A 97 -7.34 -17.83 -11.71
CA LYS A 97 -7.68 -16.48 -11.27
C LYS A 97 -6.42 -15.67 -11.01
N VAL A 98 -6.38 -14.46 -11.59
CA VAL A 98 -5.27 -13.51 -11.48
C VAL A 98 -5.76 -12.26 -10.77
N LEU A 99 -5.17 -11.96 -9.61
CA LEU A 99 -5.46 -10.77 -8.82
C LEU A 99 -4.41 -9.69 -9.12
N PHE A 100 -4.83 -8.56 -9.67
CA PHE A 100 -3.98 -7.41 -9.87
C PHE A 100 -4.13 -6.44 -8.69
N ILE A 101 -3.03 -6.12 -8.03
CA ILE A 101 -2.95 -5.11 -6.96
C ILE A 101 -2.14 -3.94 -7.50
N MET A 102 -2.80 -2.83 -7.78
CA MET A 102 -2.23 -1.71 -8.53
C MET A 102 -2.16 -0.44 -7.68
N ALA A 103 -1.06 0.31 -7.78
CA ALA A 103 -0.93 1.60 -7.14
C ALA A 103 -0.05 2.57 -7.94
N ASP A 104 -0.69 3.36 -8.79
CA ASP A 104 -0.12 4.55 -9.42
C ASP A 104 -1.21 5.64 -9.48
N PRO A 105 -0.98 6.85 -8.96
CA PRO A 105 -2.00 7.89 -8.92
C PRO A 105 -2.34 8.47 -10.31
N ARG A 106 -1.50 8.24 -11.32
CA ARG A 106 -1.64 8.82 -12.65
C ARG A 106 -2.24 7.82 -13.63
N GLU A 107 -3.48 8.02 -14.06
CA GLU A 107 -4.13 7.14 -15.06
C GLU A 107 -3.35 7.07 -16.38
N GLU A 108 -2.66 8.15 -16.75
CA GLU A 108 -1.87 8.26 -17.97
C GLU A 108 -0.42 7.76 -17.82
N SER A 109 -0.07 7.07 -16.73
CA SER A 109 1.28 6.54 -16.55
C SER A 109 1.56 5.29 -17.39
N ILE A 110 2.83 5.07 -17.70
CA ILE A 110 3.29 3.80 -18.30
C ILE A 110 2.99 2.61 -17.38
N THR A 111 3.06 2.78 -16.06
CA THR A 111 2.70 1.73 -15.09
C THR A 111 1.26 1.26 -15.28
N ASN A 112 0.31 2.20 -15.37
CA ASN A 112 -1.10 1.88 -15.57
C ASN A 112 -1.34 1.29 -16.96
N ASP A 113 -0.66 1.78 -17.99
CA ASP A 113 -0.73 1.21 -19.34
C ASP A 113 -0.26 -0.25 -19.40
N LEU A 114 0.85 -0.57 -18.70
CA LEU A 114 1.37 -1.93 -18.60
C LEU A 114 0.43 -2.84 -17.79
N GLY A 115 -0.17 -2.33 -16.71
CA GLY A 115 -1.20 -3.04 -15.95
C GLY A 115 -2.41 -3.38 -16.82
N ASN A 116 -2.92 -2.42 -17.58
CA ASN A 116 -4.04 -2.61 -18.51
C ASN A 116 -3.69 -3.63 -19.61
N THR A 117 -2.48 -3.53 -20.17
CA THR A 117 -1.97 -4.49 -21.16
C THR A 117 -1.92 -5.92 -20.59
N ALA A 118 -1.44 -6.09 -19.36
CA ALA A 118 -1.37 -7.39 -18.71
C ALA A 118 -2.75 -7.97 -18.38
N MET A 119 -3.68 -7.18 -17.85
CA MET A 119 -5.04 -7.65 -17.57
C MET A 119 -5.75 -8.14 -18.84
N ALA A 120 -5.63 -7.38 -19.94
CA ALA A 120 -6.16 -7.77 -21.24
C ALA A 120 -5.52 -9.07 -21.76
N PHE A 121 -4.20 -9.21 -21.57
CA PHE A 121 -3.48 -10.44 -21.91
C PHE A 121 -4.07 -11.64 -21.18
N PHE A 122 -4.26 -11.60 -19.86
CA PHE A 122 -4.76 -12.74 -19.10
C PHE A 122 -6.20 -13.12 -19.48
N GLU A 123 -7.11 -12.15 -19.65
CA GLU A 123 -8.48 -12.48 -20.03
C GLU A 123 -8.58 -13.06 -21.45
N SER A 124 -7.72 -12.61 -22.39
CA SER A 124 -7.65 -13.21 -23.73
C SER A 124 -7.18 -14.67 -23.71
N HIS A 125 -6.45 -15.08 -22.66
CA HIS A 125 -5.99 -16.44 -22.43
C HIS A 125 -6.85 -17.22 -21.40
N GLN A 126 -8.12 -16.82 -21.26
CA GLN A 126 -9.16 -17.51 -20.48
C GLN A 126 -8.99 -17.49 -18.96
N PHE A 127 -8.03 -16.75 -18.41
CA PHE A 127 -7.98 -16.47 -16.98
C PHE A 127 -9.13 -15.54 -16.58
N GLU A 128 -9.57 -15.63 -15.34
CA GLU A 128 -10.40 -14.60 -14.72
C GLU A 128 -9.49 -13.58 -14.04
N VAL A 129 -9.81 -12.30 -14.18
CA VAL A 129 -8.97 -11.21 -13.69
C VAL A 129 -9.79 -10.34 -12.75
N GLU A 130 -9.22 -9.98 -11.61
CA GLU A 130 -9.77 -9.00 -10.68
C GLU A 130 -8.75 -7.88 -10.46
N LYS A 131 -9.21 -6.63 -10.49
CA LYS A 131 -8.38 -5.44 -10.26
C LYS A 131 -8.66 -4.85 -8.89
N ARG A 132 -7.60 -4.61 -8.12
CA ARG A 132 -7.58 -3.83 -6.88
C ARG A 132 -6.72 -2.59 -7.10
N ASP A 133 -7.33 -1.53 -7.64
CA ASP A 133 -6.67 -0.21 -7.74
C ASP A 133 -6.75 0.46 -6.37
N LEU A 134 -5.61 0.52 -5.68
CA LEU A 134 -5.55 0.97 -4.29
C LEU A 134 -5.83 2.48 -4.13
N TYR A 135 -5.60 3.29 -5.17
CA TYR A 135 -5.98 4.70 -5.17
C TYR A 135 -7.48 4.87 -5.31
N GLN A 136 -8.11 4.15 -6.26
CA GLN A 136 -9.56 4.19 -6.45
C GLN A 136 -10.31 3.62 -5.24
N LEU A 137 -9.80 2.54 -4.65
CA LEU A 137 -10.33 1.93 -3.42
C LEU A 137 -10.10 2.80 -2.18
N LYS A 138 -9.22 3.81 -2.25
CA LYS A 138 -8.78 4.62 -1.10
C LYS A 138 -8.28 3.74 0.04
N PHE A 139 -7.51 2.71 -0.29
CA PHE A 139 -6.96 1.78 0.69
C PHE A 139 -6.06 2.55 1.67
N ASP A 140 -6.26 2.35 2.97
CA ASP A 140 -5.41 2.96 4.00
C ASP A 140 -4.15 2.10 4.18
N PRO A 141 -2.94 2.55 3.80
CA PRO A 141 -1.76 1.73 3.95
C PRO A 141 -1.27 1.65 5.41
N ILE A 142 -1.80 2.50 6.30
CA ILE A 142 -1.24 2.65 7.65
C ILE A 142 -1.70 1.50 8.54
N MET A 143 -0.72 0.73 9.02
CA MET A 143 -0.92 -0.19 10.14
C MET A 143 -0.96 0.61 11.45
N THR A 144 -2.15 0.73 12.04
CA THR A 144 -2.33 1.36 13.35
C THR A 144 -2.05 0.37 14.49
N LEU A 145 -1.84 0.87 15.71
CA LEU A 145 -1.68 0.01 16.89
C LEU A 145 -2.86 -0.94 17.10
N ALA A 146 -4.09 -0.48 16.83
CA ALA A 146 -5.30 -1.31 16.95
C ALA A 146 -5.27 -2.53 16.01
N THR A 147 -4.65 -2.38 14.83
CA THR A 147 -4.54 -3.44 13.82
C THR A 147 -3.21 -4.20 13.85
N PHE A 148 -2.23 -3.71 14.62
CA PHE A 148 -0.87 -4.25 14.65
C PHE A 148 -0.85 -5.70 15.14
N TYR A 149 -1.52 -6.01 16.25
CA TYR A 149 -1.54 -7.36 16.82
C TYR A 149 -2.29 -8.38 15.95
N HIS A 150 -3.25 -7.92 15.14
CA HIS A 150 -3.82 -8.74 14.07
C HIS A 150 -2.75 -9.06 13.02
N ALA A 151 -2.09 -8.05 12.47
CA ALA A 151 -1.10 -8.24 11.41
C ALA A 151 0.09 -9.11 11.85
N LYS A 152 0.66 -8.77 13.03
CA LYS A 152 1.91 -9.33 13.54
C LYS A 152 1.73 -10.67 14.26
N ASP A 153 0.64 -10.85 15.00
CA ASP A 153 0.43 -12.03 15.86
C ASP A 153 -0.75 -12.90 15.40
N GLY A 154 -1.55 -12.44 14.43
CA GLY A 154 -2.73 -13.16 13.94
C GLY A 154 -3.83 -13.27 14.99
N SER A 155 -3.85 -12.33 15.93
CA SER A 155 -4.77 -12.28 17.08
C SER A 155 -5.74 -11.11 16.97
N GLY A 156 -6.89 -11.20 17.64
CA GLY A 156 -7.92 -10.17 17.57
C GLY A 156 -8.74 -10.20 16.27
N GLU A 157 -9.56 -9.17 16.08
CA GLU A 157 -10.45 -9.08 14.92
C GLU A 157 -9.69 -8.67 13.66
N ILE A 158 -10.02 -9.33 12.54
CA ILE A 158 -9.51 -8.98 11.22
C ILE A 158 -10.22 -7.68 10.78
N PRO A 159 -9.49 -6.59 10.44
CA PRO A 159 -10.11 -5.39 9.89
C PRO A 159 -10.95 -5.72 8.65
N GLU A 160 -12.12 -5.09 8.49
CA GLU A 160 -13.06 -5.46 7.41
C GLU A 160 -12.50 -5.20 6.01
N ASP A 161 -11.69 -4.15 5.84
CA ASP A 161 -10.98 -3.89 4.60
C ASP A 161 -9.95 -4.99 4.30
N VAL A 162 -9.17 -5.41 5.30
CA VAL A 162 -8.23 -6.53 5.19
C VAL A 162 -8.95 -7.84 4.87
N LYS A 163 -10.07 -8.13 5.53
CA LYS A 163 -10.87 -9.35 5.32
C LYS A 163 -11.42 -9.44 3.90
N LEU A 164 -11.86 -8.32 3.33
CA LEU A 164 -12.30 -8.23 1.93
C LEU A 164 -11.14 -8.58 0.98
N GLU A 165 -9.98 -7.97 1.18
CA GLU A 165 -8.80 -8.20 0.35
C GLU A 165 -8.28 -9.64 0.47
N GLN A 166 -8.24 -10.21 1.68
CA GLN A 166 -7.90 -11.62 1.89
C GLN A 166 -8.86 -12.57 1.16
N ALA A 167 -10.14 -12.22 1.00
CA ALA A 167 -11.09 -13.03 0.25
C ALA A 167 -10.75 -13.08 -1.25
N TYR A 168 -10.20 -12.01 -1.81
CA TYR A 168 -9.68 -12.01 -3.19
C TYR A 168 -8.38 -12.82 -3.29
N VAL A 169 -7.44 -12.61 -2.38
CA VAL A 169 -6.18 -13.36 -2.33
C VAL A 169 -6.43 -14.87 -2.21
N LYS A 170 -7.41 -15.31 -1.39
CA LYS A 170 -7.79 -16.73 -1.27
C LYS A 170 -8.21 -17.35 -2.60
N LYS A 171 -8.96 -16.60 -3.43
CA LYS A 171 -9.50 -17.08 -4.71
C LYS A 171 -8.43 -17.15 -5.80
N ALA A 172 -7.44 -16.26 -5.77
CA ALA A 172 -6.44 -16.14 -6.81
C ALA A 172 -5.37 -17.25 -6.74
N GLN A 173 -4.87 -17.66 -7.90
CA GLN A 173 -3.67 -18.49 -8.04
C GLN A 173 -2.46 -17.62 -8.35
N HIS A 174 -2.67 -16.52 -9.09
CA HIS A 174 -1.61 -15.59 -9.49
C HIS A 174 -1.89 -14.22 -8.88
N ILE A 175 -0.91 -13.65 -8.20
CA ILE A 175 -1.02 -12.33 -7.58
C ILE A 175 0.01 -11.41 -8.24
N ILE A 176 -0.48 -10.38 -8.93
CA ILE A 176 0.35 -9.47 -9.70
C ILE A 176 0.34 -8.10 -9.04
N PHE A 177 1.51 -7.67 -8.57
CA PHE A 177 1.70 -6.31 -8.07
C PHE A 177 2.11 -5.38 -9.22
N VAL A 178 1.43 -4.24 -9.34
CA VAL A 178 1.71 -3.26 -10.39
C VAL A 178 1.93 -1.89 -9.78
N TYR A 179 3.16 -1.39 -9.85
CA TYR A 179 3.54 -0.11 -9.24
C TYR A 179 4.79 0.48 -9.89
N PRO A 180 4.96 1.82 -9.86
CA PRO A 180 6.18 2.45 -10.35
C PRO A 180 7.36 2.22 -9.39
N ASN A 181 8.58 2.25 -9.90
CA ASN A 181 9.78 2.24 -9.06
C ASN A 181 9.98 3.60 -8.39
N TRP A 182 9.64 3.71 -7.09
CA TRP A 182 9.94 4.86 -6.24
C TRP A 182 10.78 4.39 -5.04
N TYR A 183 12.08 4.71 -5.06
CA TYR A 183 13.06 4.25 -4.05
C TYR A 183 13.22 2.71 -3.99
N ASP A 184 13.29 2.05 -5.16
CA ASP A 184 13.67 0.63 -5.31
C ASP A 184 12.90 -0.35 -4.41
N SER A 185 11.63 -0.03 -4.14
CA SER A 185 10.75 -0.80 -3.26
C SER A 185 9.28 -0.64 -3.67
N PRO A 186 8.36 -1.48 -3.16
CA PRO A 186 6.93 -1.27 -3.36
C PRO A 186 6.49 0.13 -2.89
N THR A 187 5.58 0.78 -3.63
CA THR A 187 5.03 2.09 -3.22
C THR A 187 4.34 1.99 -1.85
N PRO A 188 4.17 3.09 -1.10
CA PRO A 188 3.56 3.05 0.24
C PRO A 188 2.21 2.32 0.29
N LEU A 189 1.37 2.48 -0.75
CA LEU A 189 0.10 1.77 -0.85
C LEU A 189 0.29 0.26 -1.01
N ILE A 190 1.19 -0.19 -1.89
CA ILE A 190 1.48 -1.61 -2.07
C ILE A 190 2.13 -2.17 -0.80
N LYS A 191 3.11 -1.48 -0.22
CA LYS A 191 3.79 -1.95 0.98
C LYS A 191 2.82 -2.09 2.15
N GLY A 192 1.95 -1.09 2.37
CA GLY A 192 0.90 -1.16 3.38
C GLY A 192 -0.11 -2.28 3.11
N TYR A 193 -0.49 -2.50 1.85
CA TYR A 193 -1.33 -3.64 1.47
C TYR A 193 -0.65 -4.98 1.82
N MET A 194 0.63 -5.14 1.46
CA MET A 194 1.41 -6.33 1.78
C MET A 194 1.46 -6.56 3.30
N GLU A 195 1.77 -5.54 4.09
CA GLU A 195 1.88 -5.64 5.56
C GLU A 195 0.54 -5.94 6.25
N ARG A 196 -0.56 -5.36 5.77
CA ARG A 196 -1.88 -5.49 6.40
C ARG A 196 -2.62 -6.74 5.95
N VAL A 197 -2.55 -7.09 4.65
CA VAL A 197 -3.34 -8.18 4.05
C VAL A 197 -2.64 -9.52 4.19
N PHE A 198 -1.33 -9.59 3.97
CA PHE A 198 -0.53 -10.82 4.09
C PHE A 198 -0.06 -11.03 5.54
N SER A 199 -1.01 -10.95 6.47
CA SER A 199 -0.80 -11.03 7.91
C SER A 199 -0.54 -12.45 8.42
N LYS A 200 -0.06 -12.56 9.66
CA LYS A 200 0.14 -13.84 10.35
C LYS A 200 -1.19 -14.61 10.47
N ASN A 201 -1.11 -15.93 10.41
CA ASN A 201 -2.22 -16.90 10.32
C ASN A 201 -3.05 -16.81 9.02
N PHE A 202 -2.72 -15.88 8.12
CA PHE A 202 -3.24 -15.84 6.77
C PHE A 202 -2.18 -16.22 5.73
N ALA A 203 -1.07 -15.47 5.68
CA ALA A 203 0.00 -15.70 4.71
C ALA A 203 1.15 -16.54 5.27
N TYR A 204 1.40 -16.46 6.58
CA TYR A 204 2.49 -17.18 7.24
C TYR A 204 2.14 -17.48 8.70
N ARG A 205 2.87 -18.39 9.35
CA ARG A 205 2.83 -18.62 10.80
C ARG A 205 4.18 -19.10 11.35
N ASP A 206 4.28 -19.13 12.67
CA ASP A 206 5.39 -19.82 13.35
C ASP A 206 5.07 -21.32 13.41
N SER A 207 6.08 -22.17 13.20
CA SER A 207 6.02 -23.62 13.36
C SER A 207 7.24 -24.12 14.13
N ASP A 208 7.23 -25.38 14.56
CA ASP A 208 8.39 -26.03 15.21
C ASP A 208 9.64 -26.08 14.32
N LYS A 209 9.48 -25.90 13.01
CA LYS A 209 10.56 -25.86 12.02
C LYS A 209 10.95 -24.43 11.62
N GLY A 210 10.47 -23.43 12.37
CA GLY A 210 10.60 -22.03 12.04
C GLY A 210 9.42 -21.52 11.22
N LEU A 211 9.67 -20.51 10.40
CA LEU A 211 8.64 -19.80 9.67
C LEU A 211 8.02 -20.64 8.55
N GLU A 212 6.69 -20.73 8.54
CA GLU A 212 5.92 -21.50 7.56
C GLU A 212 5.02 -20.58 6.74
N GLY A 213 5.20 -20.59 5.42
CA GLY A 213 4.31 -19.92 4.49
C GLY A 213 3.04 -20.73 4.21
N LEU A 214 1.89 -20.07 4.14
CA LEU A 214 0.57 -20.71 4.07
C LEU A 214 -0.07 -20.64 2.68
N LEU A 215 0.47 -19.83 1.75
CA LEU A 215 -0.11 -19.59 0.42
C LEU A 215 0.54 -20.48 -0.66
N THR A 216 0.72 -21.76 -0.36
CA THR A 216 1.49 -22.72 -1.16
C THR A 216 0.91 -23.06 -2.54
N ASP A 217 -0.35 -22.72 -2.78
CA ASP A 217 -1.05 -22.90 -4.05
C ASP A 217 -0.95 -21.68 -4.98
N LYS A 218 -0.13 -20.68 -4.63
CA LYS A 218 -0.11 -19.36 -5.30
C LYS A 218 1.27 -18.97 -5.79
N ASP A 219 1.28 -18.03 -6.74
CA ASP A 219 2.48 -17.33 -7.16
C ASP A 219 2.33 -15.82 -7.15
N ILE A 220 3.48 -15.13 -7.13
CA ILE A 220 3.58 -13.68 -7.21
C ILE A 220 4.41 -13.26 -8.42
N PHE A 221 4.04 -12.12 -9.02
CA PHE A 221 4.77 -11.46 -10.08
C PHE A 221 4.64 -9.94 -9.95
N THR A 222 5.64 -9.19 -10.40
CA THR A 222 5.61 -7.72 -10.34
C THR A 222 5.75 -7.11 -11.72
N ILE A 223 4.90 -6.13 -12.04
CA ILE A 223 5.05 -5.27 -13.21
C ILE A 223 5.45 -3.88 -12.71
N MET A 224 6.57 -3.37 -13.21
CA MET A 224 7.16 -2.13 -12.71
C MET A 224 7.68 -1.27 -13.85
N ASN A 225 7.28 0.01 -13.88
CA ASN A 225 7.95 1.01 -14.69
C ASN A 225 8.96 1.77 -13.83
N ALA A 226 10.18 1.97 -14.34
CA ALA A 226 11.29 2.57 -13.63
C ALA A 226 11.88 3.78 -14.37
N GLY A 227 12.74 4.52 -13.66
CA GLY A 227 13.63 5.53 -14.23
C GLY A 227 14.73 4.87 -15.06
N TYR A 228 16.00 5.11 -14.75
CA TYR A 228 17.12 4.40 -15.40
C TYR A 228 17.70 3.35 -14.46
N LEU A 229 17.75 2.10 -14.91
CA LEU A 229 18.32 0.95 -14.19
C LEU A 229 19.36 0.17 -15.03
N GLY A 230 19.76 0.69 -16.18
CA GLY A 230 20.71 0.02 -17.10
C GLY A 230 20.18 -0.18 -18.53
N GLY A 231 18.98 0.30 -18.83
CA GLY A 231 18.47 0.38 -20.20
C GLY A 231 17.74 -0.87 -20.69
N GLY A 232 16.98 -1.55 -19.83
CA GLY A 232 16.38 -2.87 -20.09
C GLY A 232 14.85 -2.95 -20.07
N GLN A 233 14.35 -4.12 -20.49
CA GLN A 233 12.94 -4.51 -20.46
C GLN A 233 12.81 -6.01 -20.17
N GLY A 234 12.28 -6.37 -19.00
CA GLY A 234 12.13 -7.76 -18.58
C GLY A 234 12.67 -7.98 -17.17
N TYR A 235 13.45 -9.03 -16.98
CA TYR A 235 14.04 -9.37 -15.69
C TYR A 235 15.55 -9.64 -15.79
N VAL A 236 16.09 -10.47 -14.89
CA VAL A 236 17.49 -10.91 -14.89
C VAL A 236 17.84 -11.57 -16.22
N GLY A 237 18.85 -11.05 -16.91
CA GLY A 237 19.32 -11.54 -18.21
C GLY A 237 18.51 -11.07 -19.41
N ASP A 238 17.45 -10.27 -19.22
CA ASP A 238 16.62 -9.72 -20.31
C ASP A 238 17.00 -8.25 -20.64
N GLY A 239 18.22 -7.82 -20.32
CA GLY A 239 18.72 -6.50 -20.71
C GLY A 239 18.69 -6.27 -22.23
N LEU A 240 18.67 -5.02 -22.67
CA LEU A 240 18.61 -4.66 -24.10
C LEU A 240 19.98 -4.29 -24.69
N GLY A 241 21.07 -4.56 -23.98
CA GLY A 241 22.45 -4.35 -24.46
C GLY A 241 23.00 -2.94 -24.23
N GLN A 242 22.35 -2.11 -23.41
CA GLN A 242 22.85 -0.76 -23.08
C GLN A 242 23.88 -0.82 -21.94
N ASP A 243 23.44 -1.22 -20.74
CA ASP A 243 24.30 -1.55 -19.61
C ASP A 243 23.74 -2.77 -18.87
N ASP A 244 23.84 -3.93 -19.51
CA ASP A 244 23.29 -5.18 -18.99
C ASP A 244 23.90 -5.57 -17.64
N LYS A 245 25.14 -5.14 -17.35
CA LYS A 245 25.77 -5.36 -16.05
C LYS A 245 25.05 -4.58 -14.95
N MET A 246 24.77 -3.29 -15.18
CA MET A 246 23.99 -2.48 -14.24
C MET A 246 22.57 -3.01 -14.11
N TRP A 247 21.92 -3.32 -15.24
CA TRP A 247 20.58 -3.89 -15.29
C TRP A 247 20.47 -5.16 -14.43
N ASP A 248 21.36 -6.13 -14.66
CA ASP A 248 21.35 -7.38 -13.92
C ASP A 248 21.66 -7.20 -12.44
N ASN A 249 22.46 -6.20 -12.06
CA ASN A 249 22.68 -5.90 -10.64
C ASN A 249 21.38 -5.46 -9.94
N TYR A 250 20.61 -4.55 -10.55
CA TYR A 250 19.29 -4.17 -10.01
C TYR A 250 18.31 -5.34 -10.01
N MET A 251 18.22 -6.09 -11.12
CA MET A 251 17.28 -7.21 -11.21
C MET A 251 17.61 -8.33 -10.21
N LYS A 252 18.90 -8.59 -9.94
CA LYS A 252 19.33 -9.53 -8.89
C LYS A 252 18.97 -9.03 -7.49
N ALA A 253 19.11 -7.73 -7.22
CA ALA A 253 18.70 -7.15 -5.95
C ALA A 253 17.19 -7.30 -5.73
N PHE A 254 16.37 -6.99 -6.73
CA PHE A 254 14.92 -7.24 -6.67
C PHE A 254 14.60 -8.71 -6.49
N LYS A 255 15.32 -9.60 -7.20
CA LYS A 255 15.15 -11.05 -7.06
C LYS A 255 15.37 -11.53 -5.63
N VAL A 256 16.40 -11.03 -4.95
CA VAL A 256 16.65 -11.39 -3.55
C VAL A 256 15.46 -11.01 -2.67
N PHE A 257 14.93 -9.80 -2.82
CA PHE A 257 13.77 -9.34 -2.05
C PHE A 257 12.49 -10.14 -2.37
N ASP A 258 12.27 -10.44 -3.64
CA ASP A 258 11.11 -11.21 -4.09
C ASP A 258 11.18 -12.67 -3.64
N ASP A 259 12.36 -13.29 -3.71
CA ASP A 259 12.59 -14.66 -3.25
C ASP A 259 12.38 -14.79 -1.74
N ASP A 260 12.84 -13.80 -0.95
CA ASP A 260 12.63 -13.75 0.49
C ASP A 260 11.15 -13.59 0.84
N THR A 261 10.47 -12.64 0.18
CA THR A 261 9.02 -12.42 0.33
C THR A 261 8.23 -13.67 -0.06
N ALA A 262 8.58 -14.30 -1.17
CA ALA A 262 7.89 -15.49 -1.66
C ALA A 262 8.04 -16.67 -0.69
N LYS A 263 9.27 -16.90 -0.21
CA LYS A 263 9.55 -17.93 0.80
C LYS A 263 8.78 -17.66 2.09
N PHE A 264 8.71 -16.40 2.52
CA PHE A 264 7.99 -16.01 3.74
C PHE A 264 6.51 -16.36 3.67
N TRP A 265 5.85 -16.09 2.54
CA TRP A 265 4.42 -16.39 2.35
C TRP A 265 4.14 -17.80 1.85
N GLY A 266 5.17 -18.53 1.43
CA GLY A 266 5.05 -19.87 0.84
C GLY A 266 4.57 -19.85 -0.60
N VAL A 267 4.58 -18.70 -1.27
CA VAL A 267 4.20 -18.57 -2.69
C VAL A 267 5.38 -18.89 -3.61
N GLN A 268 5.12 -19.21 -4.87
CA GLN A 268 6.15 -19.25 -5.90
C GLN A 268 6.49 -17.82 -6.38
N ASN A 269 7.77 -17.48 -6.49
CA ASN A 269 8.21 -16.27 -7.19
C ASN A 269 8.27 -16.51 -8.71
N LYS A 270 7.45 -15.80 -9.50
CA LYS A 270 7.48 -15.83 -10.98
C LYS A 270 8.34 -14.71 -11.59
N GLY A 271 8.95 -13.86 -10.76
CA GLY A 271 9.85 -12.79 -11.15
C GLY A 271 9.12 -11.47 -11.41
N ARG A 272 9.72 -10.62 -12.25
CA ARG A 272 9.19 -9.30 -12.59
C ARG A 272 9.22 -9.05 -14.09
N PHE A 273 8.39 -8.13 -14.56
CA PHE A 273 8.63 -7.36 -15.76
C PHE A 273 8.94 -5.93 -15.37
N VAL A 274 10.18 -5.50 -15.57
CA VAL A 274 10.61 -4.13 -15.36
C VAL A 274 10.82 -3.45 -16.70
N ASN A 275 10.30 -2.24 -16.87
CA ASN A 275 10.61 -1.38 -18.01
C ASN A 275 11.30 -0.11 -17.51
N ASP A 276 12.47 0.20 -18.06
CA ASP A 276 13.16 1.47 -17.80
C ASP A 276 13.34 2.30 -19.11
N GLN A 277 12.83 1.77 -20.23
CA GLN A 277 12.88 2.36 -21.57
C GLN A 277 11.51 2.91 -21.99
N SER A 278 10.98 3.83 -21.19
CA SER A 278 9.74 4.54 -21.55
C SER A 278 9.97 5.51 -22.73
N PRO A 279 8.99 5.69 -23.63
CA PRO A 279 9.07 6.71 -24.67
C PRO A 279 9.26 8.11 -24.08
N LYS A 280 10.01 8.97 -24.77
CA LYS A 280 10.07 10.40 -24.41
C LYS A 280 8.78 11.09 -24.83
N ASN A 281 8.29 12.04 -24.02
CA ASN A 281 7.01 12.73 -24.29
C ASN A 281 6.98 13.48 -25.64
N ASP A 282 8.13 13.92 -26.13
CA ASP A 282 8.31 14.63 -27.41
C ASP A 282 8.70 13.71 -28.58
N SER A 283 8.73 12.39 -28.37
CA SER A 283 9.12 11.43 -29.40
C SER A 283 8.13 11.43 -30.57
N LEU A 284 8.62 11.71 -31.78
CA LEU A 284 7.84 11.53 -33.02
C LEU A 284 7.49 10.06 -33.29
N ALA A 285 8.17 9.12 -32.63
CA ALA A 285 7.95 7.68 -32.71
C ALA A 285 7.21 7.11 -31.50
N TYR A 286 6.64 7.96 -30.62
CA TYR A 286 6.06 7.57 -29.33
C TYR A 286 5.18 6.32 -29.42
N LYS A 287 4.22 6.30 -30.35
CA LYS A 287 3.30 5.15 -30.53
C LYS A 287 4.07 3.85 -30.78
N LYS A 288 5.06 3.88 -31.69
CA LYS A 288 5.86 2.71 -32.04
C LYS A 288 6.71 2.24 -30.87
N GLU A 289 7.22 3.17 -30.07
CA GLU A 289 8.02 2.86 -28.88
C GLU A 289 7.14 2.25 -27.78
N LEU A 290 5.98 2.84 -27.50
CA LEU A 290 5.00 2.31 -26.56
C LEU A 290 4.53 0.89 -26.95
N ASP A 291 4.20 0.69 -28.23
CA ASP A 291 3.78 -0.62 -28.74
C ASP A 291 4.88 -1.69 -28.59
N LYS A 292 6.16 -1.30 -28.70
CA LYS A 292 7.28 -2.21 -28.40
C LYS A 292 7.32 -2.61 -26.92
N VAL A 293 7.10 -1.68 -25.99
CA VAL A 293 7.09 -1.99 -24.55
C VAL A 293 5.95 -2.96 -24.23
N ARG A 294 4.74 -2.68 -24.74
CA ARG A 294 3.56 -3.56 -24.60
C ARG A 294 3.82 -4.97 -25.16
N LEU A 295 4.46 -5.04 -26.32
CA LEU A 295 4.83 -6.32 -26.94
C LEU A 295 5.88 -7.07 -26.11
N SER A 296 6.86 -6.36 -25.54
CA SER A 296 7.87 -6.95 -24.65
C SER A 296 7.21 -7.58 -23.42
N LEU A 297 6.27 -6.86 -22.78
CA LEU A 297 5.50 -7.37 -21.65
C LEU A 297 4.70 -8.63 -22.02
N THR A 298 3.92 -8.60 -23.09
CA THR A 298 3.10 -9.76 -23.50
C THR A 298 3.93 -11.00 -23.86
N LYS A 299 5.09 -10.81 -24.49
CA LYS A 299 6.06 -11.91 -24.72
C LYS A 299 6.60 -12.48 -23.41
N HIS A 300 6.95 -11.61 -22.47
CA HIS A 300 7.43 -12.03 -21.15
C HIS A 300 6.34 -12.82 -20.39
N LEU A 301 5.11 -12.31 -20.34
CA LEU A 301 3.98 -13.01 -19.72
C LEU A 301 3.68 -14.36 -20.39
N THR A 302 3.80 -14.45 -21.71
CA THR A 302 3.66 -15.72 -22.44
C THR A 302 4.69 -16.75 -21.97
N LYS A 303 5.96 -16.36 -21.86
CA LYS A 303 7.04 -17.22 -21.36
C LYS A 303 6.77 -17.67 -19.91
N THR A 304 6.28 -16.76 -19.06
CA THR A 304 6.08 -16.99 -17.63
C THR A 304 4.86 -17.85 -17.30
N TYR A 305 3.73 -17.63 -17.99
CA TYR A 305 2.44 -18.23 -17.62
C TYR A 305 1.86 -19.23 -18.61
N LEU A 306 2.29 -19.22 -19.87
CA LEU A 306 1.70 -20.07 -20.92
C LEU A 306 2.63 -21.18 -21.43
N SER A 307 3.90 -21.17 -21.05
CA SER A 307 4.92 -22.12 -21.52
C SER A 307 4.62 -23.59 -21.18
N HIS A 308 3.78 -23.85 -20.16
CA HIS A 308 3.38 -25.20 -19.74
C HIS A 308 1.99 -25.66 -20.22
N LYS A 309 1.26 -24.84 -20.99
CA LYS A 309 -0.11 -25.14 -21.47
C LYS A 309 -0.18 -25.80 -22.87
N LYS A 310 0.86 -26.54 -23.28
CA LYS A 310 0.88 -27.28 -24.55
C LYS A 310 0.45 -28.73 -24.40
#